data_AF-O00812-F1
#
_entry.id   AF-O00812-F1
#
_cell.length_a   1.000
_cell.length_b   1.000
_cell.length_c   1.000
_cell.angle_alpha   90.00
_cell.angle_beta   90.00
_cell.angle_gamma   90.00
#
_symmetry.space_group_name_H-M   'P 1'
#
loop_
_entity.id
_entity.type
_entity.pdbx_description
1 polymer ?
#
loop_
_entity_poly.entity_id
_entity_poly.type
_entity_poly.pdbx_seq_one_letter_code
_entity_poly.pdbx_strand_id
1 'polypeptide(L)'
;KLCSYLKNVIEILNFIGIVSRQAKLIDAAMNDMKEPSRIRLSEEAFGSEVQQISLFEALREFAGSLLKQDRNLYQVFAKECPTFFSFEDLQIIDITNRLSNSIQPPASLLEKAREIYLKYINQPFKLDGIVSLFQQNQFTKGIVDVCLKKANSVDPMQHALQWYRGDRSSEDMQGRAAFDARYECYEFVFDLIDDEKAEKMMKASNDELFHVCLYHRMLNTGKIDKLLSFNTPYVSSFLEEYAPDHLWIYNSRNNDYAKSATQLLSMTSDKEKQFPLQQRIQWLRYIISLARADGANGLQNEAKSKLALANIQLELKNRQGMNCPEYLMEPQSLFDTCCQNGQWDLVLKIIANSPITGENKIKVISKVWTNYLDEQLWNENLGIAAARIADTFTDISSENDVCDPNITIPVLEEHRLRKDGNELWAVHTMINAKFDKHLILAAYLTFLQNPDLSDEIKFDFIYSVAYLIDNGANPRGRNLTEIKKFFLEKARKCKYYYKAARIMSNF
;
A
#
# COMPACT_ATOMS: atom_id res chain seq x y z
N LYS A 1 1.31 -55.50 2.67
CA LYS A 1 2.56 -54.88 2.17
C LYS A 1 3.49 -55.91 1.54
N LEU A 2 3.96 -56.94 2.27
CA LEU A 2 4.85 -57.98 1.71
C LEU A 2 4.29 -58.73 0.49
N CYS A 3 3.02 -59.15 0.52
CA CYS A 3 2.42 -59.87 -0.63
C CYS A 3 2.35 -59.00 -1.90
N SER A 4 2.12 -57.70 -1.76
CA SER A 4 2.12 -56.75 -2.89
C SER A 4 3.55 -56.54 -3.42
N TYR A 5 4.53 -56.46 -2.53
CA TYR A 5 5.94 -56.38 -2.91
C TYR A 5 6.39 -57.64 -3.67
N LEU A 6 6.08 -58.83 -3.16
CA LEU A 6 6.41 -60.10 -3.82
C LEU A 6 5.73 -60.24 -5.17
N LYS A 7 4.48 -59.78 -5.30
CA LYS A 7 3.77 -59.74 -6.58
C LYS A 7 4.50 -58.87 -7.61
N ASN A 8 4.96 -57.68 -7.20
CA ASN A 8 5.73 -56.80 -8.07
C ASN A 8 7.05 -57.45 -8.52
N VAL A 9 7.75 -58.14 -7.61
CA VAL A 9 8.99 -58.86 -7.95
C VAL A 9 8.73 -59.98 -8.96
N ILE A 10 7.66 -60.76 -8.79
CA ILE A 10 7.29 -61.82 -9.73
C ILE A 10 7.00 -61.24 -11.12
N GLU A 11 6.27 -60.13 -11.19
CA GLU A 11 5.98 -59.50 -12.48
C GLU A 11 7.22 -58.92 -13.15
N ILE A 12 8.16 -58.35 -12.39
CA ILE A 12 9.47 -57.91 -12.90
C ILE A 12 10.25 -59.10 -13.49
N LEU A 13 10.28 -60.24 -12.78
CA LEU A 13 10.96 -61.44 -13.26
C LEU A 13 10.29 -62.03 -14.50
N ASN A 14 8.95 -62.02 -14.56
CA ASN A 14 8.20 -62.40 -15.75
C ASN A 14 8.53 -61.49 -16.92
N PHE A 15 8.58 -60.17 -16.71
CA PHE A 15 8.98 -59.20 -17.74
C PHE A 15 10.38 -59.50 -18.27
N ILE A 16 11.37 -59.71 -17.40
CA ILE A 16 12.73 -60.10 -17.80
C ILE A 16 12.71 -61.42 -18.60
N GLY A 17 11.89 -62.38 -18.18
CA GLY A 17 11.67 -63.63 -18.91
C GLY A 17 11.13 -63.41 -20.33
N ILE A 18 10.17 -62.49 -20.50
CA ILE A 18 9.64 -62.12 -21.82
C ILE A 18 10.73 -61.46 -22.66
N VAL A 19 11.46 -60.49 -22.10
CA VAL A 19 12.55 -59.77 -22.75
C VAL A 19 13.62 -60.73 -23.26
N SER A 20 14.01 -61.73 -22.46
CA SER A 20 15.05 -62.71 -22.84
C SER A 20 14.74 -63.46 -24.14
N ARG A 21 13.45 -63.58 -24.50
CA ARG A 21 12.97 -64.25 -25.72
C ARG A 21 12.95 -63.32 -26.94
N GLN A 22 13.14 -62.01 -26.75
CA GLN A 22 13.09 -60.98 -27.79
C GLN A 22 14.48 -60.52 -28.24
N ALA A 23 15.46 -61.43 -28.32
CA ALA A 23 16.88 -61.10 -28.57
C ALA A 23 17.14 -60.15 -29.74
N LYS A 24 16.32 -60.21 -30.81
CA LYS A 24 16.45 -59.34 -32.00
C LYS A 24 16.03 -57.88 -31.78
N LEU A 25 15.25 -57.60 -30.73
CA LEU A 25 14.71 -56.28 -30.43
C LEU A 25 15.47 -55.57 -29.31
N ILE A 26 16.30 -56.29 -28.55
CA ILE A 26 17.01 -55.77 -27.37
C ILE A 26 17.94 -54.64 -27.76
N ASP A 27 18.82 -54.82 -28.76
CA ASP A 27 19.79 -53.80 -29.15
C ASP A 27 19.11 -52.51 -29.64
N ALA A 28 18.05 -52.66 -30.46
CA ALA A 28 17.28 -51.53 -30.95
C ALA A 28 16.56 -50.77 -29.82
N ALA A 29 15.99 -51.50 -28.86
CA ALA A 29 15.34 -50.91 -27.69
C ALA A 29 16.35 -50.23 -26.74
N MET A 30 17.51 -50.86 -26.48
CA MET A 30 18.58 -50.30 -25.65
C MET A 30 19.12 -48.97 -26.22
N ASN A 31 19.26 -48.88 -27.54
CA ASN A 31 19.72 -47.67 -28.22
C ASN A 31 18.71 -46.51 -28.18
N ASP A 32 17.41 -46.81 -28.07
CA ASP A 32 16.33 -45.81 -27.99
C ASP A 32 16.08 -45.30 -26.54
N MET A 33 16.60 -45.99 -25.52
CA MET A 33 16.51 -45.56 -24.13
C MET A 33 17.39 -44.34 -23.83
N LYS A 34 17.00 -43.57 -22.80
CA LYS A 34 17.84 -42.53 -22.21
C LYS A 34 19.07 -43.13 -21.53
N GLU A 35 20.16 -42.38 -21.56
CA GLU A 35 21.47 -42.80 -21.06
C GLU A 35 21.46 -43.30 -19.59
N PRO A 36 20.82 -42.62 -18.63
CA PRO A 36 20.82 -43.10 -17.23
C PRO A 36 20.14 -44.47 -17.07
N SER A 37 19.03 -44.68 -17.78
CA SER A 37 18.27 -45.94 -17.75
C SER A 37 19.04 -47.06 -18.46
N ARG A 38 19.80 -46.73 -19.52
CA ARG A 38 20.69 -47.68 -20.21
C ARG A 38 21.81 -48.15 -19.29
N ILE A 39 22.54 -47.21 -18.68
CA ILE A 39 23.63 -47.48 -17.72
C ILE A 39 23.11 -48.36 -16.57
N ARG A 40 21.93 -48.01 -16.03
CA ARG A 40 21.29 -48.79 -14.96
C ARG A 40 21.06 -50.26 -15.31
N LEU A 41 20.78 -50.57 -16.57
CA LEU A 41 20.53 -51.93 -17.05
C LEU A 41 21.80 -52.66 -17.52
N SER A 42 22.83 -51.94 -17.97
CA SER A 42 24.04 -52.54 -18.54
C SER A 42 25.20 -52.66 -17.56
N GLU A 43 25.33 -51.73 -16.61
CA GLU A 43 26.55 -51.59 -15.79
C GLU A 43 26.29 -51.82 -14.29
N GLU A 44 25.06 -51.58 -13.81
CA GLU A 44 24.74 -51.67 -12.38
C GLU A 44 24.09 -53.02 -12.00
N ALA A 45 24.67 -53.69 -11.01
CA ALA A 45 24.06 -54.89 -10.43
C ALA A 45 22.70 -54.58 -9.76
N PHE A 46 21.86 -55.60 -9.59
CA PHE A 46 20.51 -55.46 -8.99
C PHE A 46 20.51 -54.75 -7.62
N GLY A 47 21.59 -54.86 -6.85
CA GLY A 47 21.74 -54.25 -5.51
C GLY A 47 22.83 -53.17 -5.39
N SER A 48 23.14 -52.42 -6.46
CA SER A 48 24.12 -51.31 -6.41
C SER A 48 23.78 -50.30 -5.29
N GLU A 49 24.77 -49.82 -4.54
CA GLU A 49 24.56 -48.78 -3.51
C GLU A 49 24.48 -47.36 -4.10
N VAL A 50 24.99 -47.18 -5.33
CA VAL A 50 24.95 -45.91 -6.06
C VAL A 50 23.99 -46.11 -7.22
N GLN A 51 22.71 -45.77 -7.03
CA GLN A 51 21.69 -45.86 -8.08
C GLN A 51 21.11 -44.46 -8.32
N GLN A 52 21.25 -43.95 -9.53
CA GLN A 52 20.58 -42.69 -9.92
C GLN A 52 19.11 -42.93 -10.31
N ILE A 53 18.79 -44.12 -10.83
CA ILE A 53 17.45 -44.52 -11.26
C ILE A 53 17.15 -45.91 -10.72
N SER A 54 15.91 -46.12 -10.28
CA SER A 54 15.50 -47.44 -9.79
C SER A 54 15.47 -48.45 -10.94
N LEU A 55 15.81 -49.72 -10.65
CA LEU A 55 15.70 -50.79 -11.65
C LEU A 55 14.29 -50.88 -12.24
N PHE A 56 13.26 -50.63 -11.43
CA PHE A 56 11.87 -50.64 -11.86
C PHE A 56 11.58 -49.59 -12.94
N GLU A 57 12.06 -48.35 -12.75
CA GLU A 57 11.89 -47.28 -13.73
C GLU A 57 12.68 -47.55 -15.02
N ALA A 58 13.91 -48.04 -14.90
CA ALA A 58 14.72 -48.40 -16.05
C ALA A 58 14.07 -49.52 -16.89
N LEU A 59 13.53 -50.56 -16.23
CA LEU A 59 12.80 -51.63 -16.90
C LEU A 59 11.48 -51.16 -17.52
N ARG A 60 10.76 -50.22 -16.88
CA ARG A 60 9.55 -49.61 -17.47
C ARG A 60 9.89 -48.77 -18.70
N GLU A 61 10.98 -48.02 -18.67
CA GLU A 61 11.45 -47.28 -19.85
C GLU A 61 11.83 -48.23 -20.98
N PHE A 62 12.55 -49.32 -20.68
CA PHE A 62 12.86 -50.36 -21.65
C PHE A 62 11.62 -51.05 -22.22
N ALA A 63 10.60 -51.33 -21.39
CA ALA A 63 9.31 -51.83 -21.86
C ALA A 63 8.66 -50.87 -22.86
N GLY A 64 8.71 -49.55 -22.58
CA GLY A 64 8.26 -48.51 -23.50
C GLY A 64 9.02 -48.52 -24.83
N SER A 65 10.36 -48.64 -24.78
CA SER A 65 11.20 -48.75 -25.99
C SER A 65 10.93 -50.01 -26.79
N LEU A 66 10.67 -51.16 -26.15
CA LEU A 66 10.26 -52.39 -26.83
C LEU A 66 8.92 -52.22 -27.56
N LEU A 67 7.95 -51.55 -26.94
CA LEU A 67 6.63 -51.32 -27.54
C LEU A 67 6.66 -50.35 -28.72
N LYS A 68 7.68 -49.48 -28.81
CA LYS A 68 7.95 -48.71 -30.03
C LYS A 68 8.38 -49.60 -31.19
N GLN A 69 9.14 -50.67 -30.91
CA GLN A 69 9.64 -51.61 -31.92
C GLN A 69 8.56 -52.62 -32.34
N ASP A 70 7.85 -53.22 -31.38
CA ASP A 70 6.73 -54.14 -31.65
C ASP A 70 5.57 -53.91 -30.68
N ARG A 71 4.48 -53.33 -31.19
CA ARG A 71 3.26 -53.04 -30.42
C ARG A 71 2.51 -54.30 -29.98
N ASN A 72 2.70 -55.45 -30.64
CA ASN A 72 1.96 -56.68 -30.30
C ASN A 72 2.42 -57.27 -28.95
N LEU A 73 3.63 -56.91 -28.49
CA LEU A 73 4.15 -57.31 -27.18
C LEU A 73 3.27 -56.86 -26.02
N TYR A 74 2.46 -55.81 -26.20
CA TYR A 74 1.52 -55.36 -25.18
C TYR A 74 0.55 -56.47 -24.74
N GLN A 75 0.09 -57.33 -25.65
CA GLN A 75 -0.83 -58.42 -25.29
C GLN A 75 -0.18 -59.42 -24.33
N VAL A 76 1.14 -59.61 -24.46
CA VAL A 76 1.94 -60.47 -23.58
C VAL A 76 2.16 -59.78 -22.24
N PHE A 77 2.52 -58.50 -22.23
CA PHE A 77 2.68 -57.72 -20.99
C PHE A 77 1.38 -57.65 -20.19
N ALA A 78 0.25 -57.39 -20.84
CA ALA A 78 -1.07 -57.31 -20.20
C ALA A 78 -1.50 -58.66 -19.58
N LYS A 79 -1.05 -59.79 -20.14
CA LYS A 79 -1.37 -61.12 -19.64
C LYS A 79 -0.46 -61.57 -18.50
N GLU A 80 0.85 -61.32 -18.62
CA GLU A 80 1.87 -61.90 -17.73
C GLU A 80 2.39 -60.93 -16.66
N CYS A 81 2.27 -59.61 -16.90
CA CYS A 81 2.77 -58.54 -16.04
C CYS A 81 1.76 -57.36 -15.90
N PRO A 82 0.48 -57.62 -15.54
CA PRO A 82 -0.60 -56.63 -15.62
C PRO A 82 -0.46 -55.44 -14.66
N THR A 83 0.28 -55.58 -13.55
CA THR A 83 0.53 -54.47 -12.61
C THR A 83 1.84 -53.75 -12.89
N PHE A 84 2.76 -54.38 -13.62
CA PHE A 84 4.01 -53.80 -14.06
C PHE A 84 3.83 -52.79 -15.21
N PHE A 85 2.99 -53.11 -16.19
CA PHE A 85 2.72 -52.27 -17.36
C PHE A 85 1.24 -52.29 -17.76
N SER A 86 0.56 -51.16 -17.58
CA SER A 86 -0.89 -51.04 -17.77
C SER A 86 -1.30 -50.56 -19.18
N PHE A 87 -2.60 -50.66 -19.50
CA PHE A 87 -3.15 -50.06 -20.72
C PHE A 87 -2.98 -48.54 -20.72
N GLU A 88 -3.13 -47.93 -19.56
CA GLU A 88 -2.98 -46.50 -19.34
C GLU A 88 -1.54 -46.04 -19.63
N ASP A 89 -0.55 -46.82 -19.18
CA ASP A 89 0.87 -46.57 -19.48
C ASP A 89 1.14 -46.60 -20.99
N LEU A 90 0.55 -47.55 -21.72
CA LEU A 90 0.65 -47.61 -23.19
C LEU A 90 0.10 -46.33 -23.85
N GLN A 91 -1.05 -45.84 -23.39
CA GLN A 91 -1.66 -44.63 -23.96
C GLN A 91 -0.78 -43.39 -23.75
N ILE A 92 -0.17 -43.25 -22.56
CA ILE A 92 0.76 -42.17 -22.24
C ILE A 92 2.01 -42.26 -23.12
N ILE A 93 2.60 -43.45 -23.24
CA ILE A 93 3.81 -43.65 -24.05
C ILE A 93 3.53 -43.38 -25.54
N ASP A 94 2.42 -43.89 -26.09
CA ASP A 94 2.08 -43.69 -27.50
C ASP A 94 1.91 -42.20 -27.82
N ILE A 95 1.18 -41.45 -26.99
CA ILE A 95 0.98 -40.04 -27.24
C ILE A 95 2.25 -39.21 -27.05
N THR A 96 3.09 -39.57 -26.07
CA THR A 96 4.40 -38.93 -25.83
C THR A 96 5.32 -39.11 -27.03
N ASN A 97 5.40 -40.33 -27.58
CA ASN A 97 6.23 -40.65 -28.74
C ASN A 97 5.74 -39.94 -30.01
N ARG A 98 4.42 -39.86 -30.20
CA ARG A 98 3.83 -39.13 -31.32
C ARG A 98 4.11 -37.64 -31.26
N LEU A 99 4.19 -37.06 -30.07
CA LEU A 99 4.62 -35.68 -29.88
C LEU A 99 6.12 -35.52 -30.12
N SER A 100 6.97 -36.38 -29.55
CA SER A 100 8.43 -36.26 -29.68
C SER A 100 8.92 -36.44 -31.12
N ASN A 101 8.25 -37.31 -31.90
CA ASN A 101 8.62 -37.60 -33.28
C ASN A 101 8.04 -36.58 -34.29
N SER A 102 7.19 -35.65 -33.84
CA SER A 102 6.60 -34.64 -34.71
C SER A 102 7.39 -33.34 -34.61
N ILE A 103 7.94 -32.89 -35.75
CA ILE A 103 8.70 -31.63 -35.83
C ILE A 103 7.79 -30.40 -35.57
N GLN A 104 6.50 -30.50 -35.93
CA GLN A 104 5.45 -29.51 -35.63
C GLN A 104 4.10 -30.24 -35.46
N PRO A 105 3.75 -30.67 -34.25
CA PRO A 105 2.51 -31.38 -33.99
C PRO A 105 1.30 -30.44 -34.22
N PRO A 106 0.22 -30.92 -34.88
CA PRO A 106 -0.97 -30.12 -35.05
C PRO A 106 -1.64 -29.85 -33.69
N ALA A 107 -2.35 -28.72 -33.56
CA ALA A 107 -3.03 -28.34 -32.31
C ALA A 107 -3.98 -29.43 -31.77
N SER A 108 -4.62 -30.21 -32.66
CA SER A 108 -5.48 -31.33 -32.27
C SER A 108 -4.71 -32.47 -31.58
N LEU A 109 -3.44 -32.68 -31.93
CA LEU A 109 -2.58 -33.68 -31.28
C LEU A 109 -2.15 -33.21 -29.90
N LEU A 110 -1.82 -31.92 -29.74
CA LEU A 110 -1.48 -31.31 -28.45
C LEU A 110 -2.66 -31.36 -27.47
N GLU A 111 -3.86 -31.04 -27.93
CA GLU A 111 -5.09 -31.18 -27.13
C GLU A 111 -5.37 -32.64 -26.75
N LYS A 112 -5.23 -33.57 -27.70
CA LYS A 112 -5.38 -35.00 -27.40
C LYS A 112 -4.35 -35.49 -26.38
N ALA A 113 -3.12 -35.00 -26.45
CA ALA A 113 -2.09 -35.32 -25.47
C ALA A 113 -2.43 -34.80 -24.08
N ARG A 114 -2.86 -33.54 -23.98
CA ARG A 114 -3.36 -32.95 -22.73
C ARG A 114 -4.48 -33.80 -22.14
N GLU A 115 -5.48 -34.18 -22.93
CA GLU A 115 -6.60 -35.02 -22.48
C GLU A 115 -6.14 -36.38 -21.94
N ILE A 116 -5.21 -37.05 -22.63
CA ILE A 116 -4.66 -38.34 -22.20
C ILE A 116 -3.89 -38.19 -20.88
N TYR A 117 -3.01 -37.19 -20.75
CA TYR A 117 -2.27 -36.96 -19.51
C TYR A 117 -3.19 -36.60 -18.34
N LEU A 118 -4.20 -35.76 -18.57
CA LEU A 118 -5.18 -35.41 -17.54
C LEU A 118 -6.02 -36.61 -17.11
N LYS A 119 -6.42 -37.47 -18.06
CA LYS A 119 -7.21 -38.68 -17.78
C LYS A 119 -6.43 -39.69 -16.94
N TYR A 120 -5.13 -39.81 -17.21
CA TYR A 120 -4.25 -40.80 -16.57
C TYR A 120 -3.23 -40.17 -15.62
N ILE A 121 -3.59 -39.05 -14.98
CA ILE A 121 -2.68 -38.25 -14.14
C ILE A 121 -2.04 -39.01 -12.98
N ASN A 122 -2.73 -40.04 -12.47
CA ASN A 122 -2.28 -40.87 -11.37
C ASN A 122 -1.23 -41.91 -11.78
N GLN A 123 -1.01 -42.12 -13.08
CA GLN A 123 0.02 -43.03 -13.55
C GLN A 123 1.43 -42.45 -13.30
N PRO A 124 2.45 -43.30 -13.13
CA PRO A 124 3.82 -42.85 -12.99
C PRO A 124 4.33 -42.32 -14.34
N PHE A 125 4.55 -41.01 -14.43
CA PHE A 125 5.24 -40.39 -15.55
C PHE A 125 6.06 -39.18 -15.10
N LYS A 126 7.09 -38.86 -15.88
CA LYS A 126 8.02 -37.76 -15.66
C LYS A 126 7.41 -36.43 -16.11
N LEU A 127 6.98 -35.60 -15.14
CA LEU A 127 6.30 -34.33 -15.40
C LEU A 127 7.19 -33.35 -16.18
N ASP A 128 8.47 -33.24 -15.79
CA ASP A 128 9.52 -32.46 -16.45
C ASP A 128 9.62 -32.75 -17.96
N GLY A 129 9.54 -34.03 -18.34
CA GLY A 129 9.57 -34.45 -19.73
C GLY A 129 8.36 -33.98 -20.52
N ILE A 130 7.16 -34.07 -19.93
CA ILE A 130 5.91 -33.61 -20.56
C ILE A 130 5.90 -32.09 -20.69
N VAL A 131 6.32 -31.38 -19.64
CA VAL A 131 6.43 -29.92 -19.65
C VAL A 131 7.40 -29.47 -20.73
N SER A 132 8.58 -30.09 -20.82
CA SER A 132 9.58 -29.78 -21.85
C SER A 132 9.01 -29.96 -23.26
N LEU A 133 8.25 -31.04 -23.51
CA LEU A 133 7.61 -31.28 -24.80
C LEU A 133 6.55 -30.21 -25.12
N PHE A 134 5.74 -29.80 -24.15
CA PHE A 134 4.77 -28.72 -24.37
C PHE A 134 5.42 -27.34 -24.52
N GLN A 135 6.52 -27.07 -23.82
CA GLN A 135 7.30 -25.82 -23.95
C GLN A 135 7.90 -25.70 -25.36
N GLN A 136 8.52 -26.76 -25.88
CA GLN A 136 9.07 -26.80 -27.25
C GLN A 136 8.00 -26.47 -28.31
N ASN A 137 6.74 -26.82 -28.02
CA ASN A 137 5.61 -26.60 -28.91
C ASN A 137 4.76 -25.37 -28.55
N GLN A 138 5.24 -24.50 -27.65
CA GLN A 138 4.55 -23.29 -27.17
C GLN A 138 3.12 -23.55 -26.68
N PHE A 139 2.87 -24.74 -26.13
CA PHE A 139 1.55 -25.17 -25.69
C PHE A 139 1.34 -24.92 -24.20
N THR A 140 1.32 -23.64 -23.82
CA THR A 140 1.19 -23.13 -22.44
C THR A 140 -0.01 -23.74 -21.69
N LYS A 141 -1.16 -23.88 -22.36
CA LYS A 141 -2.38 -24.46 -21.78
C LYS A 141 -2.15 -25.88 -21.25
N GLY A 142 -1.44 -26.72 -22.01
CA GLY A 142 -1.14 -28.09 -21.60
C GLY A 142 -0.27 -28.15 -20.36
N ILE A 143 0.71 -27.25 -20.25
CA ILE A 143 1.61 -27.18 -19.09
C ILE A 143 0.80 -26.85 -17.83
N VAL A 144 0.03 -25.77 -17.85
CA VAL A 144 -0.75 -25.31 -16.70
C VAL A 144 -1.74 -26.38 -16.25
N ASP A 145 -2.51 -26.95 -17.18
CA ASP A 145 -3.53 -27.94 -16.83
C ASP A 145 -2.93 -29.22 -16.24
N VAL A 146 -1.86 -29.76 -16.85
CA VAL A 146 -1.23 -31.00 -16.37
C VAL A 146 -0.56 -30.78 -15.03
N CYS A 147 0.16 -29.67 -14.84
CA CYS A 147 0.84 -29.35 -13.58
C CYS A 147 -0.15 -29.15 -12.42
N LEU A 148 -1.19 -28.34 -12.61
CA LEU A 148 -2.21 -28.10 -11.58
C LEU A 148 -3.03 -29.35 -11.28
N LYS A 149 -3.34 -30.17 -12.30
CA LYS A 149 -4.03 -31.46 -12.07
C LYS A 149 -3.12 -32.45 -11.34
N LYS A 150 -1.82 -32.49 -11.68
CA LYS A 150 -0.84 -33.35 -11.02
C LYS A 150 -0.68 -32.96 -9.55
N ALA A 151 -0.54 -31.67 -9.25
CA ALA A 151 -0.47 -31.17 -7.88
C ALA A 151 -1.67 -31.63 -7.03
N ASN A 152 -2.89 -31.54 -7.56
CA ASN A 152 -4.08 -32.04 -6.86
C ASN A 152 -4.11 -33.57 -6.71
N SER A 153 -3.50 -34.31 -7.62
CA SER A 153 -3.45 -35.78 -7.56
C SER A 153 -2.44 -36.33 -6.57
N VAL A 154 -1.34 -35.60 -6.32
CA VAL A 154 -0.31 -36.02 -5.36
C VAL A 154 -0.72 -35.73 -3.91
N ASP A 155 -1.66 -34.81 -3.69
CA ASP A 155 -2.25 -34.51 -2.39
C ASP A 155 -3.80 -34.43 -2.44
N PRO A 156 -4.51 -35.56 -2.63
CA PRO A 156 -5.97 -35.56 -2.71
C PRO A 156 -6.65 -35.17 -1.39
N MET A 157 -5.98 -35.41 -0.25
CA MET A 157 -6.50 -35.14 1.09
C MET A 157 -6.18 -33.72 1.58
N GLN A 158 -5.48 -32.91 0.77
CA GLN A 158 -5.12 -31.53 1.06
C GLN A 158 -4.28 -31.38 2.34
N HIS A 159 -3.39 -32.34 2.62
CA HIS A 159 -2.47 -32.28 3.75
C HIS A 159 -1.54 -31.06 3.67
N ALA A 160 -1.11 -30.69 2.47
CA ALA A 160 -0.27 -29.52 2.26
C ALA A 160 -0.98 -28.21 2.65
N LEU A 161 -2.26 -28.09 2.30
CA LEU A 161 -3.07 -26.92 2.63
C LEU A 161 -3.41 -26.87 4.13
N GLN A 162 -3.69 -28.00 4.75
CA GLN A 162 -3.90 -28.10 6.20
C GLN A 162 -2.65 -27.70 6.97
N TRP A 163 -1.49 -28.19 6.54
CA TRP A 163 -0.20 -27.82 7.11
C TRP A 163 0.08 -26.32 6.98
N TYR A 164 -0.17 -25.75 5.79
CA TYR A 164 0.01 -24.33 5.53
C TYR A 164 -0.89 -23.44 6.42
N ARG A 165 -2.17 -23.78 6.56
CA ARG A 165 -3.13 -23.04 7.41
C ARG A 165 -2.92 -23.25 8.91
N GLY A 166 -2.21 -24.31 9.28
CA GLY A 166 -1.87 -24.62 10.67
C GLY A 166 -0.70 -23.79 11.19
N ASP A 167 0.05 -24.38 12.11
CA ASP A 167 1.26 -23.79 12.70
C ASP A 167 2.50 -23.92 11.79
N ARG A 168 2.36 -24.56 10.62
CA ARG A 168 3.46 -24.90 9.71
C ARG A 168 4.59 -25.64 10.45
N SER A 169 4.21 -26.51 11.40
CA SER A 169 5.17 -27.21 12.27
C SER A 169 6.19 -28.01 11.47
N SER A 170 7.45 -27.89 11.89
CA SER A 170 8.55 -28.71 11.40
C SER A 170 8.46 -30.17 11.81
N GLU A 171 7.57 -30.53 12.75
CA GLU A 171 7.38 -31.90 13.19
C GLU A 171 6.38 -32.67 12.30
N ASP A 172 5.47 -31.96 11.61
CA ASP A 172 4.55 -32.56 10.66
C ASP A 172 5.28 -32.94 9.36
N MET A 173 5.84 -34.15 9.35
CA MET A 173 6.53 -34.70 8.19
C MET A 173 5.59 -34.97 7.02
N GLN A 174 4.31 -35.30 7.28
CA GLN A 174 3.33 -35.62 6.24
C GLN A 174 2.89 -34.36 5.50
N GLY A 175 2.54 -33.31 6.25
CA GLY A 175 2.17 -32.00 5.71
C GLY A 175 3.27 -31.39 4.86
N ARG A 176 4.52 -31.42 5.35
CA ARG A 176 5.70 -30.93 4.62
C ARG A 176 5.95 -31.70 3.33
N ALA A 177 5.99 -33.03 3.40
CA ALA A 177 6.20 -33.86 2.20
C ALA A 177 5.10 -33.65 1.14
N ALA A 178 3.85 -33.47 1.57
CA ALA A 178 2.76 -33.12 0.67
C ALA A 178 2.91 -31.72 0.06
N PHE A 179 3.39 -30.74 0.85
CA PHE A 179 3.69 -29.39 0.36
C PHE A 179 4.79 -29.41 -0.69
N ASP A 180 5.93 -30.06 -0.40
CA ASP A 180 7.06 -30.18 -1.32
C ASP A 180 6.64 -30.83 -2.64
N ALA A 181 5.89 -31.93 -2.58
CA ALA A 181 5.39 -32.63 -3.77
C ALA A 181 4.44 -31.76 -4.64
N ARG A 182 3.60 -30.92 -4.01
CA ARG A 182 2.77 -29.96 -4.75
C ARG A 182 3.60 -28.82 -5.32
N TYR A 183 4.57 -28.32 -4.57
CA TYR A 183 5.44 -27.23 -4.97
C TYR A 183 6.23 -27.58 -6.24
N GLU A 184 6.82 -28.78 -6.29
CA GLU A 184 7.52 -29.31 -7.49
C GLU A 184 6.63 -29.27 -8.75
N CYS A 185 5.33 -29.52 -8.60
CA CYS A 185 4.40 -29.42 -9.71
C CYS A 185 4.16 -27.96 -10.14
N TYR A 186 4.17 -27.02 -9.20
CA TYR A 186 3.90 -25.60 -9.47
C TYR A 186 5.08 -24.85 -10.09
N GLU A 187 6.32 -25.28 -9.85
CA GLU A 187 7.52 -24.60 -10.34
C GLU A 187 7.46 -24.32 -11.85
N PHE A 188 7.05 -25.32 -12.63
CA PHE A 188 6.89 -25.20 -14.09
C PHE A 188 5.85 -24.15 -14.52
N VAL A 189 4.84 -23.91 -13.68
CA VAL A 189 3.79 -22.91 -13.93
C VAL A 189 4.30 -21.51 -13.59
N PHE A 190 5.13 -21.37 -12.54
CA PHE A 190 5.69 -20.07 -12.15
C PHE A 190 6.57 -19.46 -13.23
N ASP A 191 7.30 -20.27 -13.98
CA ASP A 191 8.13 -19.82 -15.11
C ASP A 191 7.29 -19.21 -16.25
N LEU A 192 5.99 -19.50 -16.29
CA LEU A 192 5.06 -18.99 -17.28
C LEU A 192 4.31 -17.73 -16.83
N ILE A 193 4.70 -17.14 -15.68
CA ILE A 193 3.99 -15.99 -15.10
C ILE A 193 3.85 -14.81 -16.08
N ASP A 194 4.80 -14.61 -16.99
CA ASP A 194 4.80 -13.51 -17.97
C ASP A 194 4.03 -13.81 -19.26
N ASP A 195 3.56 -15.05 -19.44
CA ASP A 195 2.66 -15.42 -20.53
C ASP A 195 1.21 -15.02 -20.17
N GLU A 196 0.60 -14.17 -21.00
CA GLU A 196 -0.77 -13.64 -20.77
C GLU A 196 -1.84 -14.75 -20.74
N LYS A 197 -1.67 -15.82 -21.54
CA LYS A 197 -2.60 -16.95 -21.56
C LYS A 197 -2.45 -17.77 -20.29
N ALA A 198 -1.21 -18.01 -19.85
CA ALA A 198 -0.93 -18.68 -18.60
C ALA A 198 -1.53 -17.90 -17.43
N GLU A 199 -1.30 -16.58 -17.37
CA GLU A 199 -1.79 -15.71 -16.30
C GLU A 199 -3.32 -15.79 -16.15
N LYS A 200 -4.07 -15.78 -17.26
CA LYS A 200 -5.53 -15.96 -17.24
C LYS A 200 -5.93 -17.31 -16.65
N MET A 201 -5.21 -18.37 -16.96
CA MET A 201 -5.47 -19.71 -16.41
C MET A 201 -5.09 -19.80 -14.93
N MET A 202 -3.97 -19.19 -14.51
CA MET A 202 -3.55 -19.11 -13.11
C MET A 202 -4.61 -18.40 -12.28
N LYS A 203 -5.11 -17.24 -12.75
CA LYS A 203 -6.19 -16.47 -12.10
C LYS A 203 -7.49 -17.26 -11.96
N ALA A 204 -7.79 -18.15 -12.91
CA ALA A 204 -8.99 -19.00 -12.90
C ALA A 204 -8.84 -20.26 -12.01
N SER A 205 -7.65 -20.55 -11.48
CA SER A 205 -7.43 -21.68 -10.58
C SER A 205 -8.16 -21.45 -9.24
N ASN A 206 -8.75 -22.51 -8.69
CA ASN A 206 -9.34 -22.52 -7.35
C ASN A 206 -8.40 -23.14 -6.30
N ASP A 207 -7.15 -23.39 -6.67
CA ASP A 207 -6.15 -23.96 -5.78
C ASP A 207 -5.51 -22.86 -4.92
N GLU A 208 -5.97 -22.73 -3.68
CA GLU A 208 -5.46 -21.75 -2.72
C GLU A 208 -3.94 -21.88 -2.47
N LEU A 209 -3.43 -23.11 -2.34
CA LEU A 209 -2.02 -23.32 -2.06
C LEU A 209 -1.15 -22.89 -3.23
N PHE A 210 -1.60 -23.16 -4.46
CA PHE A 210 -0.96 -22.67 -5.66
C PHE A 210 -0.86 -21.14 -5.67
N HIS A 211 -1.97 -20.44 -5.37
CA HIS A 211 -1.98 -18.97 -5.33
C HIS A 211 -1.01 -18.42 -4.28
N VAL A 212 -1.02 -18.96 -3.06
CA VAL A 212 -0.07 -18.59 -2.01
C VAL A 212 1.39 -18.76 -2.48
N CYS A 213 1.72 -19.90 -3.06
CA CYS A 213 3.08 -20.17 -3.54
C CYS A 213 3.47 -19.25 -4.71
N LEU A 214 2.54 -19.00 -5.63
CA LEU A 214 2.70 -18.06 -6.74
C LEU A 214 2.99 -16.65 -6.23
N TYR A 215 2.27 -16.21 -5.19
CA TYR A 215 2.42 -14.88 -4.61
C TYR A 215 3.75 -14.72 -3.89
N HIS A 216 4.19 -15.73 -3.14
CA HIS A 216 5.54 -15.77 -2.58
C HIS A 216 6.60 -15.64 -3.67
N ARG A 217 6.46 -16.37 -4.78
CA ARG A 217 7.38 -16.28 -5.91
C ARG A 217 7.39 -14.88 -6.53
N MET A 218 6.22 -14.26 -6.69
CA MET A 218 6.10 -12.87 -7.19
C MET A 218 6.79 -11.86 -6.26
N LEU A 219 6.57 -11.96 -4.94
CA LEU A 219 7.23 -11.10 -3.95
C LEU A 219 8.75 -11.26 -4.01
N ASN A 220 9.25 -12.50 -3.97
CA ASN A 220 10.68 -12.80 -3.96
C ASN A 220 11.39 -12.39 -5.26
N THR A 221 10.67 -12.31 -6.38
CA THR A 221 11.19 -11.87 -7.68
C THR A 221 10.96 -10.37 -7.96
N GLY A 222 10.41 -9.61 -6.99
CA GLY A 222 10.16 -8.17 -7.14
C GLY A 222 8.97 -7.83 -8.05
N LYS A 223 8.10 -8.78 -8.37
CA LYS A 223 6.93 -8.60 -9.25
C LYS A 223 5.66 -8.19 -8.49
N ILE A 224 5.79 -7.31 -7.49
CA ILE A 224 4.68 -6.86 -6.64
C ILE A 224 3.57 -6.15 -7.42
N ASP A 225 3.90 -5.35 -8.43
CA ASP A 225 2.88 -4.67 -9.24
C ASP A 225 1.96 -5.64 -9.98
N LYS A 226 2.52 -6.78 -10.39
CA LYS A 226 1.79 -7.86 -11.05
C LYS A 226 0.94 -8.63 -10.06
N LEU A 227 1.45 -8.94 -8.86
CA LEU A 227 0.67 -9.50 -7.75
C LEU A 227 -0.57 -8.63 -7.46
N LEU A 228 -0.38 -7.32 -7.37
CA LEU A 228 -1.47 -6.36 -7.11
C LEU A 228 -2.49 -6.25 -8.26
N SER A 229 -2.27 -6.91 -9.40
CA SER A 229 -3.24 -7.02 -10.50
C SER A 229 -4.07 -8.30 -10.45
N PHE A 230 -3.72 -9.25 -9.57
CA PHE A 230 -4.50 -10.47 -9.38
C PHE A 230 -5.71 -10.14 -8.51
N ASN A 231 -6.92 -10.38 -9.03
CA ASN A 231 -8.16 -10.23 -8.26
C ASN A 231 -8.72 -11.63 -7.95
N THR A 232 -8.07 -12.34 -7.03
CA THR A 232 -8.50 -13.65 -6.55
C THR A 232 -8.79 -13.56 -5.05
N PRO A 233 -9.61 -14.46 -4.47
CA PRO A 233 -10.04 -14.34 -3.07
C PRO A 233 -8.89 -14.52 -2.06
N TYR A 234 -7.71 -14.96 -2.51
CA TYR A 234 -6.56 -15.29 -1.66
C TYR A 234 -5.55 -14.15 -1.51
N VAL A 235 -5.64 -13.10 -2.33
CA VAL A 235 -4.65 -12.01 -2.33
C VAL A 235 -4.72 -11.19 -1.05
N SER A 236 -5.92 -10.88 -0.56
CA SER A 236 -6.09 -10.05 0.64
C SER A 236 -5.45 -10.70 1.88
N SER A 237 -5.81 -11.96 2.17
CA SER A 237 -5.26 -12.70 3.31
C SER A 237 -3.75 -12.90 3.20
N PHE A 238 -3.23 -13.12 1.99
CA PHE A 238 -1.80 -13.22 1.74
C PHE A 238 -1.06 -11.90 2.01
N LEU A 239 -1.59 -10.78 1.49
CA LEU A 239 -0.97 -9.46 1.68
C LEU A 239 -1.01 -9.03 3.15
N GLU A 240 -2.06 -9.38 3.89
CA GLU A 240 -2.15 -9.13 5.34
C GLU A 240 -1.01 -9.80 6.12
N GLU A 241 -0.63 -11.03 5.75
CA GLU A 241 0.42 -11.78 6.45
C GLU A 241 1.84 -11.38 5.99
N TYR A 242 2.08 -11.26 4.67
CA TYR A 242 3.45 -11.17 4.14
C TYR A 242 3.85 -9.80 3.59
N ALA A 243 2.88 -8.95 3.23
CA ALA A 243 3.17 -7.65 2.63
C ALA A 243 2.12 -6.58 3.01
N PRO A 244 1.90 -6.32 4.32
CA PRO A 244 0.84 -5.43 4.78
C PRO A 244 0.97 -4.00 4.22
N ASP A 245 2.19 -3.60 3.88
CA ASP A 245 2.50 -2.27 3.33
C ASP A 245 1.96 -2.03 1.93
N HIS A 246 1.56 -3.09 1.21
CA HIS A 246 1.03 -3.01 -0.16
C HIS A 246 -0.49 -3.22 -0.22
N LEU A 247 -1.12 -3.63 0.89
CA LEU A 247 -2.55 -3.95 0.92
C LEU A 247 -3.42 -2.70 0.67
N TRP A 248 -2.98 -1.50 1.07
CA TRP A 248 -3.71 -0.28 0.72
C TRP A 248 -3.73 -0.01 -0.79
N ILE A 249 -2.64 -0.36 -1.50
CA ILE A 249 -2.55 -0.24 -2.96
C ILE A 249 -3.53 -1.22 -3.61
N TYR A 250 -3.55 -2.46 -3.13
CA TYR A 250 -4.48 -3.50 -3.58
C TYR A 250 -5.94 -3.07 -3.41
N ASN A 251 -6.31 -2.61 -2.21
CA ASN A 251 -7.66 -2.15 -1.91
C ASN A 251 -8.06 -0.96 -2.80
N SER A 252 -7.15 -0.02 -3.05
CA SER A 252 -7.41 1.09 -3.96
C SER A 252 -7.65 0.65 -5.40
N ARG A 253 -6.95 -0.38 -5.89
CA ARG A 253 -7.15 -0.92 -7.25
C ARG A 253 -8.50 -1.65 -7.40
N ASN A 254 -9.01 -2.23 -6.32
CA ASN A 254 -10.29 -2.94 -6.31
C ASN A 254 -11.50 -2.06 -5.92
N ASN A 255 -11.32 -0.74 -5.88
CA ASN A 255 -12.34 0.25 -5.47
C ASN A 255 -12.77 0.19 -3.99
N ASP A 256 -12.01 -0.49 -3.13
CA ASP A 256 -12.22 -0.50 -1.67
C ASP A 256 -11.53 0.72 -1.02
N TYR A 257 -11.99 1.93 -1.36
CA TYR A 257 -11.32 3.18 -1.00
C TYR A 257 -11.30 3.45 0.51
N ALA A 258 -12.38 3.16 1.25
CA ALA A 258 -12.39 3.30 2.71
C ALA A 258 -11.32 2.44 3.41
N LYS A 259 -11.22 1.15 3.05
CA LYS A 259 -10.24 0.22 3.65
C LYS A 259 -8.82 0.65 3.31
N SER A 260 -8.58 1.00 2.05
CA SER A 260 -7.29 1.55 1.59
C SER A 260 -6.87 2.78 2.40
N ALA A 261 -7.78 3.75 2.54
CA ALA A 261 -7.51 4.99 3.25
C ALA A 261 -7.25 4.76 4.75
N THR A 262 -8.00 3.86 5.39
CA THR A 262 -7.83 3.51 6.82
C THR A 262 -6.49 2.85 7.07
N GLN A 263 -6.11 1.88 6.22
CA GLN A 263 -4.84 1.19 6.34
C GLN A 263 -3.66 2.13 6.09
N LEU A 264 -3.73 2.95 5.03
CA LEU A 264 -2.68 3.92 4.74
C LEU A 264 -2.55 4.95 5.87
N LEU A 265 -3.66 5.34 6.51
CA LEU A 265 -3.63 6.25 7.66
C LEU A 265 -2.95 5.61 8.88
N SER A 266 -3.21 4.33 9.14
CA SER A 266 -2.53 3.56 10.19
C SER A 266 -1.01 3.51 9.94
N MET A 267 -0.60 3.14 8.72
CA MET A 267 0.82 3.15 8.33
C MET A 267 1.46 4.53 8.42
N THR A 268 0.73 5.57 8.03
CA THR A 268 1.20 6.96 8.06
C THR A 268 1.32 7.51 9.48
N SER A 269 0.62 6.92 10.45
CA SER A 269 0.67 7.31 11.87
C SER A 269 1.66 6.48 12.69
N ASP A 270 2.14 5.37 12.15
CA ASP A 270 3.10 4.47 12.80
C ASP A 270 4.45 5.16 13.05
N LYS A 271 4.90 5.21 14.31
CA LYS A 271 6.15 5.85 14.73
C LYS A 271 7.37 4.94 14.57
N GLU A 272 7.17 3.62 14.53
CA GLU A 272 8.25 2.64 14.42
C GLU A 272 8.79 2.57 12.99
N LYS A 273 7.94 2.86 12.00
CA LYS A 273 8.35 2.88 10.59
C LYS A 273 9.14 4.13 10.23
N GLN A 274 10.29 3.93 9.61
CA GLN A 274 11.21 5.01 9.22
C GLN A 274 10.84 5.61 7.86
N PHE A 275 9.65 6.23 7.76
CA PHE A 275 9.25 6.99 6.57
C PHE A 275 9.51 8.49 6.76
N PRO A 276 10.09 9.17 5.74
CA PRO A 276 10.28 10.62 5.77
C PRO A 276 8.96 11.39 5.94
N LEU A 277 9.01 12.51 6.66
CA LEU A 277 7.85 13.37 6.90
C LEU A 277 7.18 13.83 5.60
N GLN A 278 7.98 14.15 4.58
CA GLN A 278 7.46 14.54 3.26
C GLN A 278 6.64 13.43 2.60
N GLN A 279 7.06 12.17 2.73
CA GLN A 279 6.32 11.03 2.18
C GLN A 279 4.99 10.85 2.93
N ARG A 280 4.99 10.99 4.25
CA ARG A 280 3.78 10.95 5.09
C ARG A 280 2.79 12.04 4.69
N ILE A 281 3.27 13.25 4.40
CA ILE A 281 2.44 14.36 3.87
C ILE A 281 1.79 13.99 2.53
N GLN A 282 2.52 13.36 1.60
CA GLN A 282 1.95 12.91 0.33
C GLN A 282 0.89 11.82 0.55
N TRP A 283 1.13 10.88 1.48
CA TRP A 283 0.14 9.89 1.85
C TRP A 283 -1.12 10.49 2.47
N LEU A 284 -1.00 11.48 3.36
CA LEU A 284 -2.17 12.20 3.89
C LEU A 284 -3.00 12.85 2.79
N ARG A 285 -2.36 13.45 1.78
CA ARG A 285 -3.07 13.99 0.60
C ARG A 285 -3.78 12.89 -0.18
N TYR A 286 -3.14 11.75 -0.36
CA TYR A 286 -3.74 10.61 -1.03
C TYR A 286 -4.93 10.04 -0.25
N ILE A 287 -4.82 9.90 1.07
CA ILE A 287 -5.90 9.49 1.98
C ILE A 287 -7.11 10.41 1.84
N ILE A 288 -6.90 11.74 1.79
CA ILE A 288 -7.99 12.71 1.60
C ILE A 288 -8.71 12.49 0.26
N SER A 289 -7.96 12.14 -0.79
CA SER A 289 -8.53 11.82 -2.11
C SER A 289 -9.35 10.52 -2.07
N LEU A 290 -8.81 9.47 -1.46
CA LEU A 290 -9.51 8.18 -1.30
C LEU A 290 -10.79 8.34 -0.47
N ALA A 291 -10.71 9.00 0.68
CA ALA A 291 -11.85 9.25 1.55
C ALA A 291 -12.93 10.11 0.87
N ARG A 292 -12.53 11.02 -0.03
CA ARG A 292 -13.47 11.80 -0.84
C ARG A 292 -14.20 10.93 -1.85
N ALA A 293 -13.48 10.04 -2.54
CA ALA A 293 -14.07 9.13 -3.54
C ALA A 293 -15.09 8.19 -2.91
N ASP A 294 -14.85 7.79 -1.66
CA ASP A 294 -15.73 6.90 -0.89
C ASP A 294 -16.90 7.62 -0.17
N GLY A 295 -16.82 8.94 -0.01
CA GLY A 295 -17.78 9.70 0.81
C GLY A 295 -17.54 9.61 2.33
N ALA A 296 -16.39 9.11 2.76
CA ALA A 296 -16.00 8.95 4.16
C ALA A 296 -15.57 10.29 4.80
N ASN A 297 -16.54 11.16 5.09
CA ASN A 297 -16.30 12.51 5.61
C ASN A 297 -15.50 12.55 6.93
N GLY A 298 -15.74 11.60 7.84
CA GLY A 298 -15.01 11.51 9.11
C GLY A 298 -13.51 11.29 8.90
N LEU A 299 -13.16 10.28 8.10
CA LEU A 299 -11.78 9.97 7.74
C LEU A 299 -11.12 11.12 6.96
N GLN A 300 -11.89 11.76 6.08
CA GLN A 300 -11.40 12.91 5.33
C GLN A 300 -11.02 14.08 6.26
N ASN A 301 -11.85 14.38 7.26
CA ASN A 301 -11.61 15.47 8.21
C ASN A 301 -10.42 15.16 9.13
N GLU A 302 -10.30 13.91 9.59
CA GLU A 302 -9.15 13.46 10.37
C GLU A 302 -7.84 13.63 9.57
N ALA A 303 -7.82 13.15 8.32
CA ALA A 303 -6.64 13.26 7.46
C ALA A 303 -6.29 14.72 7.13
N LYS A 304 -7.28 15.61 6.95
CA LYS A 304 -7.07 17.05 6.77
C LYS A 304 -6.44 17.70 8.01
N SER A 305 -6.91 17.37 9.20
CA SER A 305 -6.36 17.89 10.46
C SER A 305 -4.91 17.44 10.64
N LYS A 306 -4.63 16.14 10.45
CA LYS A 306 -3.25 15.61 10.47
C LYS A 306 -2.36 16.25 9.41
N LEU A 307 -2.87 16.49 8.20
CA LEU A 307 -2.12 17.15 7.13
C LEU A 307 -1.73 18.59 7.50
N ALA A 308 -2.65 19.34 8.11
CA ALA A 308 -2.36 20.70 8.55
C ALA A 308 -1.23 20.70 9.60
N LEU A 309 -1.30 19.83 10.60
CA LEU A 309 -0.26 19.69 11.63
C LEU A 309 1.07 19.20 11.04
N ALA A 310 1.04 18.26 10.08
CA ALA A 310 2.23 17.77 9.40
C ALA A 310 2.94 18.86 8.58
N ASN A 311 2.19 19.75 7.94
CA ASN A 311 2.76 20.90 7.22
C ASN A 311 3.40 21.90 8.19
N ILE A 312 2.79 22.14 9.36
CA ILE A 312 3.38 22.98 10.41
C ILE A 312 4.68 22.34 10.93
N GLN A 313 4.67 21.03 11.16
CA GLN A 313 5.87 20.27 11.55
C GLN A 313 6.98 20.36 10.48
N LEU A 314 6.62 20.29 9.19
CA LEU A 314 7.57 20.46 8.10
C LEU A 314 8.14 21.89 8.05
N GLU A 315 7.31 22.90 8.28
CA GLU A 315 7.74 24.30 8.37
C GLU A 315 8.73 24.47 9.53
N LEU A 316 8.43 23.92 10.71
CA LEU A 316 9.34 23.91 11.86
C LEU A 316 10.68 23.23 11.52
N LYS A 317 10.64 22.06 10.88
CA LYS A 317 11.84 21.31 10.46
C LYS A 317 12.73 22.10 9.50
N ASN A 318 12.13 22.89 8.62
CA ASN A 318 12.86 23.69 7.64
C ASN A 318 13.51 24.95 8.25
N ARG A 319 13.14 25.35 9.47
CA ARG A 319 13.81 26.44 10.19
C ARG A 319 15.17 25.96 10.69
N GLN A 320 16.20 26.81 10.54
CA GLN A 320 17.58 26.46 10.86
C GLN A 320 17.75 26.03 12.33
N GLY A 321 18.52 24.98 12.57
CA GLY A 321 18.87 24.52 13.92
C GLY A 321 17.78 23.69 14.63
N MET A 322 16.67 23.35 13.96
CA MET A 322 15.58 22.58 14.55
C MET A 322 15.74 21.08 14.26
N ASN A 323 15.80 20.26 15.31
CA ASN A 323 15.71 18.81 15.18
C ASN A 323 14.25 18.38 15.35
N CYS A 324 13.59 18.08 14.23
CA CYS A 324 12.20 17.64 14.23
C CYS A 324 12.13 16.20 13.71
N PRO A 325 11.40 15.29 14.38
CA PRO A 325 11.30 13.89 13.97
C PRO A 325 10.63 13.71 12.60
N GLU A 326 10.88 12.57 11.96
CA GLU A 326 10.24 12.19 10.69
C GLU A 326 8.81 11.64 10.87
N TYR A 327 8.47 11.11 12.04
CA TYR A 327 7.12 10.66 12.36
C TYR A 327 6.17 11.84 12.60
N LEU A 328 4.86 11.62 12.44
CA LEU A 328 3.86 12.66 12.73
C LEU A 328 3.77 12.90 14.24
N MET A 329 4.12 14.11 14.67
CA MET A 329 4.01 14.50 16.08
C MET A 329 2.54 14.64 16.49
N GLU A 330 2.25 14.30 17.75
CA GLU A 330 0.94 14.60 18.33
C GLU A 330 0.76 16.12 18.47
N PRO A 331 -0.49 16.64 18.40
CA PRO A 331 -0.76 18.06 18.49
C PRO A 331 -0.12 18.73 19.71
N GLN A 332 -0.20 18.10 20.89
CA GLN A 332 0.37 18.62 22.13
C GLN A 332 1.91 18.65 22.08
N SER A 333 2.54 17.58 21.60
CA SER A 333 4.01 17.53 21.51
C SER A 333 4.54 18.56 20.53
N LEU A 334 3.86 18.77 19.40
CA LEU A 334 4.21 19.81 18.43
C LEU A 334 4.02 21.20 19.04
N PHE A 335 2.92 21.42 19.76
CA PHE A 335 2.66 22.67 20.50
C PHE A 335 3.77 22.98 21.51
N ASP A 336 4.13 22.01 22.35
CA ASP A 336 5.16 22.19 23.38
C ASP A 336 6.53 22.49 22.74
N THR A 337 6.86 21.79 21.65
CA THR A 337 8.12 21.99 20.91
C THR A 337 8.17 23.39 20.30
N CYS A 338 7.09 23.87 19.68
CA CYS A 338 7.02 25.22 19.14
C CYS A 338 7.15 26.29 20.24
N CYS A 339 6.48 26.11 21.38
CA CYS A 339 6.58 27.01 22.53
C CYS A 339 8.01 27.09 23.08
N GLN A 340 8.67 25.94 23.27
CA GLN A 340 10.06 25.88 23.77
C GLN A 340 11.07 26.58 22.85
N ASN A 341 10.80 26.57 21.55
CA ASN A 341 11.65 27.20 20.54
C ASN A 341 11.23 28.62 20.16
N GLY A 342 10.24 29.21 20.85
CA GLY A 342 9.74 30.57 20.58
C GLY A 342 9.12 30.75 19.19
N GLN A 343 8.58 29.67 18.59
CA GLN A 343 7.97 29.69 17.26
C GLN A 343 6.45 29.97 17.36
N TRP A 344 6.11 31.14 17.87
CA TRP A 344 4.74 31.50 18.27
C TRP A 344 3.77 31.65 17.08
N ASP A 345 4.26 32.02 15.91
CA ASP A 345 3.47 31.98 14.67
C ASP A 345 2.97 30.56 14.35
N LEU A 346 3.83 29.56 14.51
CA LEU A 346 3.45 28.16 14.35
C LEU A 346 2.48 27.71 15.44
N VAL A 347 2.65 28.19 16.69
CA VAL A 347 1.69 27.92 17.78
C VAL A 347 0.30 28.44 17.43
N LEU A 348 0.16 29.64 16.86
CA LEU A 348 -1.12 30.17 16.39
C LEU A 348 -1.73 29.29 15.29
N LYS A 349 -0.93 28.83 14.32
CA LYS A 349 -1.38 27.87 13.29
C LYS A 349 -1.83 26.53 13.90
N ILE A 350 -1.17 26.04 14.95
CA ILE A 350 -1.56 24.81 15.65
C ILE A 350 -2.90 25.00 16.35
N ILE A 351 -3.08 26.08 17.12
CA ILE A 351 -4.35 26.38 17.80
C ILE A 351 -5.49 26.51 16.79
N ALA A 352 -5.24 27.13 15.64
CA ALA A 352 -6.24 27.29 14.59
C ALA A 352 -6.72 25.93 14.02
N ASN A 353 -5.84 24.94 13.92
CA ASN A 353 -6.13 23.60 13.37
C ASN A 353 -6.50 22.56 14.44
N SER A 354 -6.17 22.83 15.70
CA SER A 354 -6.46 22.01 16.88
C SER A 354 -6.97 22.92 18.00
N PRO A 355 -8.25 23.33 17.97
CA PRO A 355 -8.79 24.33 18.88
C PRO A 355 -8.71 23.90 20.35
N ILE A 356 -8.33 24.85 21.19
CA ILE A 356 -8.31 24.67 22.65
C ILE A 356 -9.76 24.74 23.16
N THR A 357 -10.14 23.77 24.00
CA THR A 357 -11.43 23.73 24.68
C THR A 357 -11.28 24.22 26.14
N GLY A 358 -12.33 24.84 26.67
CA GLY A 358 -12.41 25.28 28.07
C GLY A 358 -12.25 26.78 28.31
N GLU A 359 -12.44 27.19 29.57
CA GLU A 359 -12.57 28.60 29.99
C GLU A 359 -11.28 29.42 29.80
N ASN A 360 -10.11 28.78 29.78
CA ASN A 360 -8.84 29.46 29.63
C ASN A 360 -8.44 29.76 28.18
N LYS A 361 -9.25 29.33 27.19
CA LYS A 361 -8.98 29.49 25.76
C LYS A 361 -8.55 30.91 25.37
N ILE A 362 -9.34 31.91 25.79
CA ILE A 362 -9.09 33.33 25.47
C ILE A 362 -7.74 33.78 26.05
N LYS A 363 -7.43 33.39 27.29
CA LYS A 363 -6.18 33.76 27.96
C LYS A 363 -4.97 33.15 27.27
N VAL A 364 -5.07 31.89 26.84
CA VAL A 364 -3.99 31.21 26.12
C VAL A 364 -3.74 31.86 24.77
N ILE A 365 -4.79 32.09 23.97
CA ILE A 365 -4.66 32.75 22.66
C ILE A 365 -4.06 34.15 22.81
N SER A 366 -4.56 34.93 23.78
CA SER A 366 -4.02 36.26 24.09
C SER A 366 -2.53 36.20 24.45
N LYS A 367 -2.13 35.27 25.33
CA LYS A 367 -0.73 35.12 25.74
C LYS A 367 0.18 34.68 24.60
N VAL A 368 -0.28 33.78 23.74
CA VAL A 368 0.46 33.36 22.54
C VAL A 368 0.65 34.54 21.57
N TRP A 369 -0.38 35.36 21.37
CA TRP A 369 -0.26 36.59 20.59
C TRP A 369 0.75 37.57 21.19
N THR A 370 0.70 37.81 22.51
CA THR A 370 1.67 38.68 23.19
C THR A 370 3.09 38.17 23.00
N ASN A 371 3.32 36.87 23.19
CA ASN A 371 4.64 36.29 23.00
C ASN A 371 5.10 36.33 21.54
N TYR A 372 4.18 36.16 20.57
CA TYR A 372 4.51 36.31 19.15
C TYR A 372 5.03 37.72 18.85
N LEU A 373 4.35 38.74 19.38
CA LEU A 373 4.75 40.12 19.20
C LEU A 373 6.04 40.48 19.96
N ASP A 374 6.18 40.02 21.20
CA ASP A 374 7.27 40.44 22.09
C ASP A 374 8.56 39.64 21.92
N GLU A 375 8.48 38.35 21.60
CA GLU A 375 9.66 37.48 21.49
C GLU A 375 10.11 37.30 20.04
N GLN A 376 9.17 37.18 19.09
CA GLN A 376 9.49 36.83 17.71
C GLN A 376 9.46 38.02 16.75
N LEU A 377 8.60 39.01 16.97
CA LEU A 377 8.47 40.18 16.09
C LEU A 377 9.03 41.48 16.68
N TRP A 378 9.40 41.51 17.96
CA TRP A 378 9.79 42.75 18.62
C TRP A 378 10.99 43.44 17.97
N ASN A 379 11.96 42.70 17.45
CA ASN A 379 13.14 43.28 16.82
C ASN A 379 12.90 43.69 15.35
N GLU A 380 11.75 43.34 14.77
CA GLU A 380 11.38 43.71 13.41
C GLU A 380 10.80 45.12 13.38
N ASN A 381 10.83 45.74 12.18
CA ASN A 381 10.06 46.96 11.98
C ASN A 381 8.56 46.64 11.86
N LEU A 382 7.69 47.62 12.13
CA LEU A 382 6.25 47.44 12.11
C LEU A 382 5.70 47.00 10.74
N GLY A 383 6.33 47.38 9.63
CA GLY A 383 5.92 46.95 8.29
C GLY A 383 6.19 45.46 8.03
N ILE A 384 7.37 44.97 8.42
CA ILE A 384 7.79 43.57 8.33
C ILE A 384 6.95 42.74 9.30
N ALA A 385 6.72 43.22 10.53
CA ALA A 385 5.85 42.56 11.49
C ALA A 385 4.44 42.39 10.94
N ALA A 386 3.86 43.43 10.32
CA ALA A 386 2.55 43.35 9.69
C ALA A 386 2.51 42.34 8.53
N ALA A 387 3.55 42.30 7.69
CA ALA A 387 3.66 41.33 6.61
C ALA A 387 3.75 39.89 7.14
N ARG A 388 4.59 39.63 8.16
CA ARG A 388 4.70 38.31 8.80
C ARG A 388 3.39 37.87 9.46
N ILE A 389 2.66 38.80 10.07
CA ILE A 389 1.32 38.50 10.60
C ILE A 389 0.37 38.14 9.46
N ALA A 390 0.34 38.90 8.37
CA ALA A 390 -0.51 38.58 7.22
C ALA A 390 -0.18 37.19 6.62
N ASP A 391 1.11 36.87 6.48
CA ASP A 391 1.58 35.57 5.97
C ASP A 391 1.19 34.39 6.88
N THR A 392 1.20 34.58 8.21
CA THR A 392 0.79 33.53 9.16
C THR A 392 -0.68 33.17 9.03
N PHE A 393 -1.52 34.14 8.65
CA PHE A 393 -2.98 34.02 8.65
C PHE A 393 -3.60 33.84 7.26
N THR A 394 -2.80 33.73 6.18
CA THR A 394 -3.31 33.62 4.81
C THR A 394 -4.29 32.46 4.58
N ASP A 395 -4.07 31.33 5.26
CA ASP A 395 -4.84 30.09 5.14
C ASP A 395 -5.77 29.82 6.35
N ILE A 396 -5.87 30.78 7.29
CA ILE A 396 -6.71 30.66 8.48
C ILE A 396 -8.05 31.38 8.21
N SER A 397 -9.17 30.71 8.55
CA SER A 397 -10.49 31.33 8.43
C SER A 397 -10.62 32.55 9.36
N SER A 398 -11.27 33.61 8.88
CA SER A 398 -11.58 34.81 9.68
C SER A 398 -12.51 34.52 10.86
N GLU A 399 -13.25 33.40 10.82
CA GLU A 399 -14.12 32.95 11.90
C GLU A 399 -13.38 32.18 13.01
N ASN A 400 -12.09 31.90 12.83
CA ASN A 400 -11.30 31.18 13.83
C ASN A 400 -11.06 32.06 15.07
N ASP A 401 -11.04 31.44 16.25
CA ASP A 401 -10.84 32.16 17.52
C ASP A 401 -9.49 32.86 17.63
N VAL A 402 -8.45 32.37 16.93
CA VAL A 402 -7.16 33.06 16.89
C VAL A 402 -7.24 34.42 16.16
N CYS A 403 -8.30 34.63 15.36
CA CYS A 403 -8.60 35.84 14.62
C CYS A 403 -9.60 36.76 15.36
N ASP A 404 -10.05 36.42 16.57
CA ASP A 404 -11.05 37.23 17.30
C ASP A 404 -10.51 38.63 17.59
N PRO A 405 -11.14 39.71 17.06
CA PRO A 405 -10.73 41.08 17.30
C PRO A 405 -10.76 41.49 18.77
N ASN A 406 -11.59 40.87 19.61
CA ASN A 406 -11.61 41.16 21.05
C ASN A 406 -10.34 40.68 21.76
N ILE A 407 -9.64 39.70 21.19
CA ILE A 407 -8.37 39.18 21.70
C ILE A 407 -7.20 39.91 21.05
N THR A 408 -7.28 40.12 19.74
CA THR A 408 -6.14 40.59 18.93
C THR A 408 -5.94 42.10 18.96
N ILE A 409 -7.01 42.91 19.00
CA ILE A 409 -6.88 44.39 19.05
C ILE A 409 -6.08 44.84 20.27
N PRO A 410 -6.38 44.42 21.52
CA PRO A 410 -5.63 44.89 22.68
C PRO A 410 -4.13 44.61 22.57
N VAL A 411 -3.76 43.42 22.10
CA VAL A 411 -2.38 42.97 22.01
C VAL A 411 -1.62 43.68 20.87
N LEU A 412 -2.27 43.89 19.72
CA LEU A 412 -1.69 44.62 18.59
C LEU A 412 -1.55 46.12 18.88
N GLU A 413 -2.56 46.73 19.52
CA GLU A 413 -2.51 48.16 19.90
C GLU A 413 -1.44 48.41 20.97
N GLU A 414 -1.30 47.52 21.95
CA GLU A 414 -0.22 47.60 22.94
C GLU A 414 1.15 47.54 22.28
N HIS A 415 1.36 46.60 21.35
CA HIS A 415 2.62 46.51 20.61
C HIS A 415 2.91 47.75 19.76
N ARG A 416 1.89 48.27 19.06
CA ARG A 416 1.98 49.53 18.30
C ARG A 416 2.41 50.68 19.20
N LEU A 417 1.72 50.87 20.32
CA LEU A 417 1.97 51.97 21.26
C LEU A 417 3.38 51.89 21.85
N ARG A 418 3.83 50.70 22.25
CA ARG A 418 5.19 50.47 22.76
C ARG A 418 6.29 50.76 21.73
N LYS A 419 5.95 50.80 20.43
CA LYS A 419 6.85 51.07 19.30
C LYS A 419 6.68 52.45 18.68
N ASP A 420 5.82 53.31 19.24
CA ASP A 420 5.43 54.61 18.65
C ASP A 420 4.96 54.47 17.18
N GLY A 421 4.15 53.45 16.93
CA GLY A 421 3.68 53.07 15.61
C GLY A 421 2.51 53.91 15.08
N ASN A 422 2.37 53.92 13.74
CA ASN A 422 1.26 54.60 13.07
C ASN A 422 -0.11 54.13 13.59
N GLU A 423 -1.03 55.07 13.78
CA GLU A 423 -2.32 54.88 14.46
C GLU A 423 -3.22 53.84 13.81
N LEU A 424 -3.11 53.65 12.49
CA LEU A 424 -3.88 52.64 11.75
C LEU A 424 -3.14 51.30 11.61
N TRP A 425 -1.96 51.15 12.20
CA TRP A 425 -1.12 49.96 12.00
C TRP A 425 -1.84 48.66 12.38
N ALA A 426 -2.51 48.62 13.54
CA ALA A 426 -3.21 47.42 14.00
C ALA A 426 -4.35 47.05 13.03
N VAL A 427 -5.18 48.02 12.66
CA VAL A 427 -6.28 47.83 11.69
C VAL A 427 -5.76 47.37 10.33
N HIS A 428 -4.75 48.04 9.78
CA HIS A 428 -4.17 47.67 8.49
C HIS A 428 -3.60 46.25 8.53
N THR A 429 -2.93 45.87 9.63
CA THR A 429 -2.37 44.53 9.81
C THR A 429 -3.48 43.47 9.81
N MET A 430 -4.56 43.68 10.57
CA MET A 430 -5.69 42.75 10.62
C MET A 430 -6.43 42.62 9.29
N ILE A 431 -6.64 43.74 8.58
CA ILE A 431 -7.27 43.72 7.24
C ILE A 431 -6.39 42.98 6.23
N ASN A 432 -5.08 43.23 6.24
CA ASN A 432 -4.14 42.54 5.36
C ASN A 432 -4.06 41.04 5.68
N ALA A 433 -4.23 40.66 6.96
CA ALA A 433 -4.38 39.28 7.42
C ALA A 433 -5.78 38.67 7.15
N LYS A 434 -6.66 39.38 6.43
CA LYS A 434 -8.02 38.96 6.04
C LYS A 434 -8.99 38.73 7.21
N PHE A 435 -8.81 39.45 8.32
CA PHE A 435 -9.76 39.39 9.43
C PHE A 435 -11.06 40.08 9.03
N ASP A 436 -12.18 39.68 9.64
CA ASP A 436 -13.49 40.26 9.32
C ASP A 436 -13.57 41.71 9.80
N LYS A 437 -13.55 42.66 8.85
CA LYS A 437 -13.63 44.11 9.11
C LYS A 437 -14.86 44.54 9.92
N HIS A 438 -15.98 43.82 9.84
CA HIS A 438 -17.17 44.10 10.63
C HIS A 438 -16.98 43.71 12.09
N LEU A 439 -16.30 42.58 12.36
CA LEU A 439 -15.95 42.17 13.71
C LEU A 439 -14.90 43.11 14.32
N ILE A 440 -13.92 43.56 13.52
CA ILE A 440 -12.93 44.56 13.94
C ILE A 440 -13.64 45.85 14.38
N LEU A 441 -14.54 46.37 13.53
CA LEU A 441 -15.33 47.56 13.83
C LEU A 441 -16.15 47.38 15.13
N ALA A 442 -16.82 46.23 15.27
CA ALA A 442 -17.63 45.93 16.44
C ALA A 442 -16.79 45.93 17.74
N ALA A 443 -15.57 45.39 17.69
CA ALA A 443 -14.67 45.31 18.83
C ALA A 443 -14.10 46.69 19.21
N TYR A 444 -13.61 47.50 18.26
CA TYR A 444 -13.19 48.88 18.56
C TYR A 444 -14.31 49.70 19.20
N LEU A 445 -15.54 49.59 18.69
CA LEU A 445 -16.70 50.27 19.27
C LEU A 445 -17.02 49.81 20.70
N THR A 446 -16.77 48.53 21.02
CA THR A 446 -16.90 48.01 22.39
C THR A 446 -15.79 48.57 23.29
N PHE A 447 -14.53 48.58 22.83
CA PHE A 447 -13.43 49.12 23.60
C PHE A 447 -13.57 50.62 23.88
N LEU A 448 -14.14 51.39 22.95
CA LEU A 448 -14.42 52.82 23.16
C LEU A 448 -15.41 53.11 24.31
N GLN A 449 -16.19 52.12 24.75
CA GLN A 449 -17.09 52.27 25.90
C GLN A 449 -16.37 52.17 27.25
N ASN A 450 -15.11 51.73 27.27
CA ASN A 450 -14.36 51.60 28.51
C ASN A 450 -13.94 53.00 29.04
N PRO A 451 -14.37 53.37 30.26
CA PRO A 451 -14.11 54.70 30.81
C PRO A 451 -12.63 54.98 31.05
N ASP A 452 -11.83 53.93 31.29
CA ASP A 452 -10.42 54.04 31.72
C ASP A 452 -9.45 54.34 30.57
N LEU A 453 -9.92 54.36 29.31
CA LEU A 453 -9.07 54.74 28.19
C LEU A 453 -8.71 56.23 28.22
N SER A 454 -7.42 56.52 28.00
CA SER A 454 -6.94 57.88 27.80
C SER A 454 -7.55 58.52 26.55
N ASP A 455 -7.68 59.85 26.56
CA ASP A 455 -8.23 60.60 25.43
C ASP A 455 -7.41 60.40 24.15
N GLU A 456 -6.07 60.27 24.25
CA GLU A 456 -5.19 60.01 23.10
C GLU A 456 -5.48 58.66 22.43
N ILE A 457 -5.61 57.59 23.22
CA ILE A 457 -5.94 56.25 22.67
C ILE A 457 -7.37 56.24 22.13
N LYS A 458 -8.30 56.95 22.78
CA LYS A 458 -9.66 57.14 22.24
C LYS A 458 -9.60 57.80 20.85
N PHE A 459 -8.76 58.81 20.63
CA PHE A 459 -8.64 59.44 19.32
C PHE A 459 -8.12 58.46 18.25
N ASP A 460 -7.11 57.66 18.57
CA ASP A 460 -6.59 56.63 17.66
C ASP A 460 -7.68 55.61 17.30
N PHE A 461 -8.43 55.10 18.29
CA PHE A 461 -9.49 54.12 18.08
C PHE A 461 -10.64 54.69 17.25
N ILE A 462 -10.99 55.97 17.45
CA ILE A 462 -12.01 56.65 16.65
C ILE A 462 -11.54 56.82 15.20
N TYR A 463 -10.25 57.08 14.99
CA TYR A 463 -9.68 57.13 13.64
C TYR A 463 -9.73 55.76 12.96
N SER A 464 -9.41 54.68 13.69
CA SER A 464 -9.54 53.29 13.25
C SER A 464 -10.98 52.93 12.86
N VAL A 465 -11.97 53.30 13.68
CA VAL A 465 -13.40 53.14 13.39
C VAL A 465 -13.78 53.87 12.10
N ALA A 466 -13.36 55.12 11.94
CA ALA A 466 -13.66 55.91 10.76
C ALA A 466 -13.06 55.30 9.49
N TYR A 467 -11.82 54.84 9.56
CA TYR A 467 -11.16 54.14 8.47
C TYR A 467 -11.91 52.85 8.07
N LEU A 468 -12.34 52.04 9.04
CA LEU A 468 -13.09 50.81 8.76
C LEU A 468 -14.41 51.08 8.03
N ILE A 469 -15.15 52.12 8.43
CA ILE A 469 -16.41 52.50 7.81
C ILE A 469 -16.21 52.97 6.37
N ASP A 470 -15.19 53.80 6.13
CA ASP A 470 -14.79 54.27 4.79
C ASP A 470 -14.42 53.10 3.87
N ASN A 471 -13.84 52.04 4.45
CA ASN A 471 -13.52 50.77 3.76
C ASN A 471 -14.71 49.76 3.77
N GLY A 472 -15.93 50.23 3.99
CA GLY A 472 -17.16 49.47 3.82
C GLY A 472 -17.52 48.54 4.98
N ALA A 473 -16.98 48.76 6.19
CA ALA A 473 -17.47 48.09 7.39
C ALA A 473 -18.78 48.73 7.86
N ASN A 474 -19.83 47.91 7.99
CA ASN A 474 -21.16 48.37 8.41
C ASN A 474 -21.27 48.43 9.96
N PRO A 475 -21.61 49.59 10.56
CA PRO A 475 -21.79 49.75 12.00
C PRO A 475 -23.07 49.10 12.58
N ARG A 476 -23.89 48.43 11.75
CA ARG A 476 -25.11 47.69 12.14
C ARG A 476 -26.07 48.53 13.01
N GLY A 477 -26.24 49.81 12.66
CA GLY A 477 -27.18 50.72 13.34
C GLY A 477 -26.69 51.33 14.65
N ARG A 478 -25.42 51.12 15.07
CA ARG A 478 -24.85 51.85 16.22
C ARG A 478 -24.74 53.35 15.91
N ASN A 479 -25.17 54.19 16.85
CA ASN A 479 -25.08 55.65 16.72
C ASN A 479 -23.63 56.12 16.96
N LEU A 480 -23.02 56.72 15.94
CA LEU A 480 -21.63 57.21 15.97
C LEU A 480 -21.52 58.72 16.23
N THR A 481 -22.65 59.41 16.39
CA THR A 481 -22.72 60.88 16.47
C THR A 481 -21.93 61.43 17.66
N GLU A 482 -22.03 60.79 18.82
CA GLU A 482 -21.33 61.22 20.04
C GLU A 482 -19.83 61.04 19.92
N ILE A 483 -19.40 59.90 19.38
CA ILE A 483 -17.99 59.56 19.17
C ILE A 483 -17.35 60.53 18.16
N LYS A 484 -18.07 60.82 17.05
CA LYS A 484 -17.66 61.80 16.04
C LYS A 484 -17.53 63.20 16.64
N LYS A 485 -18.52 63.65 17.41
CA LYS A 485 -18.51 64.96 18.06
C LYS A 485 -17.31 65.08 19.03
N PHE A 486 -17.10 64.08 19.87
CA PHE A 486 -15.99 64.02 20.81
C PHE A 486 -14.63 64.18 20.11
N PHE A 487 -14.41 63.46 19.00
CA PHE A 487 -13.18 63.57 18.21
C PHE A 487 -13.00 64.97 17.60
N LEU A 488 -14.04 65.52 16.96
CA LEU A 488 -13.95 66.82 16.28
C LEU A 488 -13.67 67.98 17.24
N GLU A 489 -14.17 67.89 18.48
CA GLU A 489 -13.97 68.90 19.52
C GLU A 489 -12.59 68.79 20.18
N LYS A 490 -12.15 67.58 20.55
CA LYS A 490 -10.98 67.39 21.41
C LYS A 490 -9.69 66.96 20.70
N ALA A 491 -9.78 66.32 19.52
CA ALA A 491 -8.62 65.73 18.85
C ALA A 491 -7.83 66.70 17.93
N ARG A 492 -8.11 68.01 17.97
CA ARG A 492 -7.53 69.00 17.02
C ARG A 492 -6.01 69.06 16.98
N LYS A 493 -5.35 68.62 18.05
CA LYS A 493 -3.88 68.58 18.16
C LYS A 493 -3.26 67.30 17.56
N CYS A 494 -4.06 66.31 17.20
CA CYS A 494 -3.57 65.05 16.63
C CYS A 494 -3.06 65.28 15.19
N LYS A 495 -1.92 64.68 14.85
CA LYS A 495 -1.26 64.83 13.54
C LYS A 495 -2.16 64.40 12.37
N TYR A 496 -3.03 63.42 12.60
CA TYR A 496 -3.95 62.84 11.62
C TYR A 496 -5.35 63.45 11.64
N TYR A 497 -5.60 64.51 12.43
CA TYR A 497 -6.94 65.11 12.62
C TYR A 497 -7.66 65.41 11.31
N TYR A 498 -7.02 66.14 10.39
CA TYR A 498 -7.66 66.53 9.13
C TYR A 498 -8.01 65.33 8.24
N LYS A 499 -7.16 64.30 8.25
CA LYS A 499 -7.40 63.07 7.48
C LYS A 499 -8.56 62.28 8.08
N ALA A 500 -8.60 62.14 9.40
CA ALA A 500 -9.68 61.49 10.13
C ALA A 500 -11.02 62.24 10.00
N ALA A 501 -11.02 63.56 10.17
CA ALA A 501 -12.22 64.41 10.06
C ALA A 501 -12.82 64.38 8.65
N ARG A 502 -11.99 64.34 7.61
CA ARG A 502 -12.44 64.17 6.22
C ARG A 502 -13.14 62.83 6.02
N ILE A 503 -12.56 61.74 6.52
CA ILE A 503 -13.18 60.41 6.42
C ILE A 503 -14.51 60.39 7.17
N MET A 504 -14.55 60.95 8.39
CA MET A 504 -15.78 61.07 9.18
C MET A 504 -16.82 62.00 8.57
N SER A 505 -16.51 62.79 7.54
CA SER A 505 -17.54 63.61 6.86
C SER A 505 -18.37 62.81 5.86
N ASN A 506 -17.93 61.60 5.50
CA ASN A 506 -18.59 60.72 4.54
C ASN A 506 -19.72 59.87 5.15
N PHE A 507 -19.89 59.89 6.47
CA PHE A 507 -20.92 59.20 7.24
C PHE A 507 -21.25 59.98 8.51
#